data_AF-A0A931Y4N4-F1
#
_entry.id   AF-A0A931Y4N4-F1
#
_cell.length_a   1.000
_cell.length_b   1.000
_cell.length_c   1.000
_cell.angle_alpha   90.00
_cell.angle_beta   90.00
_cell.angle_gamma   90.00
#
_symmetry.space_group_name_H-M   'P 1'
#
loop_
_entity.id
_entity.type
_entity.pdbx_description
1 polymer ?
#
loop_
_entity_poly.entity_id
_entity_poly.type
_entity_poly.pdbx_seq_one_letter_code
_entity_poly.pdbx_strand_id
1 'polypeptide(L)'
;MKKGSPATFGDYKAEGHKWITLATGEYYPDILKDACELYKPVLVAFSQLVKSSESSPRLLTRIAEESDGWMRVQLARVFRKYVSPKTPVEMLKKKTKAAEICHQFGKRFRPIHDVQVAFATRPIPDEALCAVLWEYRDRGQKGYDLTERFFRMFREQFPKLDLSGPERAGRDILLGEVFPSYPKSDRPADFLICDGERILAVGFARYDSDRGGAQEDDRTGGYRDCATEVLNYARRRKMPLKVIFLNDGPGLLLGSMWDDYDHLERMRPGRILVLTLRMVPERLTMEWLKS
;
A
#
# COMPACT_ATOMS: atom_id res chain seq x y z
N MET A 1 -26.93 -35.14 -6.96
CA MET A 1 -25.85 -34.78 -6.03
C MET A 1 -26.25 -33.47 -5.35
N LYS A 2 -26.29 -33.41 -4.02
CA LYS A 2 -26.57 -32.15 -3.31
C LYS A 2 -25.47 -31.15 -3.69
N LYS A 3 -25.80 -30.03 -4.33
CA LYS A 3 -24.87 -28.90 -4.46
C LYS A 3 -24.46 -28.54 -3.03
N GLY A 4 -23.23 -28.86 -2.65
CA GLY A 4 -22.66 -28.42 -1.38
C GLY A 4 -22.74 -26.90 -1.31
N SER A 5 -22.98 -26.36 -0.12
CA SER A 5 -22.81 -24.92 0.11
C SER A 5 -21.44 -24.47 -0.40
N PRO A 6 -21.34 -23.31 -1.08
CA PRO A 6 -20.06 -22.82 -1.56
C PRO A 6 -19.07 -22.66 -0.40
N ALA A 7 -17.81 -23.01 -0.64
CA ALA A 7 -16.76 -22.95 0.37
C ALA A 7 -16.54 -21.52 0.88
N THR A 8 -16.37 -21.39 2.19
CA THR A 8 -16.01 -20.17 2.91
C THR A 8 -14.51 -19.99 2.94
N PHE A 9 -14.03 -18.78 3.26
CA PHE A 9 -12.61 -18.46 3.30
C PHE A 9 -11.87 -19.31 4.34
N GLY A 10 -12.50 -19.58 5.48
CA GLY A 10 -11.97 -20.47 6.51
C GLY A 10 -11.71 -21.90 6.03
N ASP A 11 -12.47 -22.40 5.06
CA ASP A 11 -12.34 -23.78 4.57
C ASP A 11 -10.99 -24.04 3.86
N TYR A 12 -10.34 -22.99 3.37
CA TYR A 12 -9.04 -23.06 2.69
C TYR A 12 -7.84 -22.97 3.65
N LYS A 13 -8.06 -22.73 4.95
CA LYS A 13 -7.00 -22.44 5.93
C LYS A 13 -5.97 -23.56 6.04
N ALA A 14 -6.42 -24.82 6.08
CA ALA A 14 -5.54 -25.98 6.23
C ALA A 14 -4.49 -26.07 5.11
N GLU A 15 -4.81 -25.56 3.92
CA GLU A 15 -3.92 -25.52 2.77
C GLU A 15 -3.57 -24.09 2.35
N GLY A 16 -3.63 -23.12 3.27
CA GLY A 16 -3.56 -21.69 2.94
C GLY A 16 -2.33 -21.30 2.11
N HIS A 17 -1.21 -21.99 2.29
CA HIS A 17 0.03 -21.78 1.52
C HIS A 17 -0.14 -22.02 0.00
N LYS A 18 -1.10 -22.85 -0.42
CA LYS A 18 -1.42 -23.07 -1.84
C LYS A 18 -2.24 -21.93 -2.44
N TRP A 19 -2.90 -21.14 -1.58
CA TRP A 19 -3.89 -20.15 -1.98
C TRP A 19 -3.37 -18.73 -1.97
N ILE A 20 -2.17 -18.45 -1.46
CA ILE A 20 -1.54 -17.13 -1.53
C ILE A 20 -0.55 -17.00 -2.69
N THR A 21 -0.19 -15.78 -3.05
CA THR A 21 0.90 -15.49 -4.00
C THR A 21 2.07 -14.80 -3.29
N LEU A 22 3.20 -15.50 -3.20
CA LEU A 22 4.44 -14.88 -2.76
C LEU A 22 4.98 -13.95 -3.85
N ALA A 23 5.20 -12.69 -3.49
CA ALA A 23 5.90 -11.76 -4.35
C ALA A 23 7.36 -12.19 -4.45
N THR A 24 7.87 -12.33 -5.68
CA THR A 24 9.29 -12.52 -5.95
C THR A 24 10.06 -11.28 -5.49
N GLY A 25 11.13 -11.47 -4.73
CA GLY A 25 12.05 -10.41 -4.32
C GLY A 25 13.44 -10.66 -4.91
N GLU A 26 14.23 -9.60 -5.01
CA GLU A 26 15.64 -9.71 -5.34
C GLU A 26 16.44 -10.14 -4.09
N TYR A 27 17.51 -10.90 -4.28
CA TYR A 27 18.34 -11.38 -3.18
C TYR A 27 19.40 -10.35 -2.79
N TYR A 28 19.68 -10.27 -1.49
CA TYR A 28 20.94 -9.70 -1.01
C TYR A 28 22.02 -10.79 -1.04
N PRO A 29 23.27 -10.52 -1.49
CA PRO A 29 23.82 -9.22 -1.88
C PRO A 29 23.68 -8.88 -3.38
N ASP A 30 22.98 -9.68 -4.18
CA ASP A 30 22.92 -9.54 -5.65
C ASP A 30 22.46 -8.15 -6.12
N ILE A 31 21.59 -7.48 -5.35
CA ILE A 31 21.14 -6.10 -5.62
C ILE A 31 22.21 -5.01 -5.45
N LEU A 32 23.33 -5.30 -4.76
CA LEU A 32 24.22 -4.24 -4.26
C LEU A 32 24.86 -3.44 -5.38
N LYS A 33 25.26 -4.11 -6.48
CA LYS A 33 25.89 -3.43 -7.61
C LYS A 33 24.97 -2.35 -8.18
N ASP A 34 23.74 -2.74 -8.51
CA ASP A 34 22.74 -1.83 -9.10
C ASP A 34 22.31 -0.76 -8.09
N ALA A 35 22.18 -1.11 -6.81
CA ALA A 35 21.88 -0.14 -5.75
C ALA A 35 22.96 0.92 -5.60
N CYS A 36 24.23 0.52 -5.65
CA CYS A 36 25.35 1.43 -5.59
C CYS A 36 25.43 2.31 -6.84
N GLU A 37 25.24 1.76 -8.03
CA GLU A 37 25.20 2.54 -9.28
C GLU A 37 24.08 3.59 -9.25
N LEU A 38 22.89 3.21 -8.80
CA LEU A 38 21.73 4.09 -8.72
C LEU A 38 21.91 5.23 -7.70
N TYR A 39 22.42 4.92 -6.50
CA TYR A 39 22.46 5.89 -5.40
C TYR A 39 23.77 6.65 -5.25
N LYS A 40 24.88 6.22 -5.88
CA LYS A 40 26.14 6.96 -5.90
C LYS A 40 25.97 8.45 -6.28
N PRO A 41 25.29 8.83 -7.39
CA PRO A 41 25.10 10.24 -7.72
C PRO A 41 24.33 11.01 -6.64
N VAL A 42 23.35 10.37 -5.98
CA VAL A 42 22.60 10.96 -4.86
C VAL A 42 23.53 11.26 -3.67
N LEU A 43 24.39 10.31 -3.31
CA LEU A 43 25.32 10.48 -2.19
C LEU A 43 26.38 11.55 -2.47
N VAL A 44 26.84 11.66 -3.72
CA VAL A 44 27.73 12.75 -4.16
C VAL A 44 27.05 14.10 -4.01
N ALA A 45 25.82 14.25 -4.53
CA ALA A 45 25.05 15.49 -4.41
C ALA A 45 24.76 15.86 -2.94
N PHE A 46 24.37 14.87 -2.12
CA PHE A 46 24.15 15.07 -0.70
C PHE A 46 25.43 15.53 0.02
N SER A 47 26.59 14.97 -0.33
CA SER A 47 27.89 15.39 0.21
C SER A 47 28.16 16.88 -0.05
N GLN A 48 27.88 17.34 -1.28
CA GLN A 48 28.07 18.75 -1.66
C GLN A 48 27.12 19.67 -0.88
N LEU A 49 25.85 19.27 -0.73
CA LEU A 49 24.86 20.03 0.03
C LEU A 49 25.22 20.11 1.52
N VAL A 50 25.65 19.00 2.13
CA VAL A 50 26.05 18.94 3.54
C VAL A 50 27.26 19.83 3.82
N LYS A 51 28.26 19.83 2.93
CA LYS A 51 29.46 20.66 3.05
C LYS A 51 29.17 22.16 2.95
N SER A 52 28.17 22.54 2.16
CA SER A 52 27.87 23.95 1.85
C SER A 52 26.64 24.51 2.60
N SER A 53 26.06 23.76 3.53
CA SER A 53 24.93 24.22 4.34
C SER A 53 25.41 24.69 5.71
N GLU A 54 24.98 25.88 6.15
CA GLU A 54 25.35 26.39 7.49
C GLU A 54 24.50 25.77 8.62
N SER A 55 23.40 25.09 8.28
CA SER A 55 22.52 24.45 9.25
C SER A 55 21.71 23.31 8.62
N SER A 56 21.19 22.41 9.46
CA SER A 56 20.32 21.30 9.02
C SER A 56 18.98 21.78 8.42
N PRO A 57 18.34 22.85 8.94
CA PRO A 57 17.23 23.50 8.25
C PRO A 57 17.60 24.02 6.85
N ARG A 58 18.78 24.67 6.71
CA ARG A 58 19.24 25.16 5.41
C ARG A 58 19.45 24.00 4.42
N LEU A 59 20.02 22.89 4.88
CA LEU A 59 20.17 21.67 4.09
C LEU A 59 18.82 21.17 3.55
N LEU A 60 17.76 21.12 4.39
CA LEU A 60 16.43 20.71 3.94
C LEU A 60 15.85 21.67 2.90
N THR A 61 16.00 22.98 3.10
CA THR A 61 15.52 23.99 2.13
C THR A 61 16.23 23.84 0.78
N ARG A 62 17.54 23.61 0.76
CA ARG A 62 18.30 23.40 -0.48
C ARG A 62 17.91 22.11 -1.19
N ILE A 63 17.63 21.03 -0.44
CA ILE A 63 17.04 19.82 -1.01
C ILE A 63 15.68 20.13 -1.65
N ALA A 64 14.84 20.95 -1.01
CA ALA A 64 13.53 21.32 -1.55
C ALA A 64 13.61 22.17 -2.83
N GLU A 65 14.70 22.91 -3.02
CA GLU A 65 15.03 23.71 -4.22
C GLU A 65 15.51 22.86 -5.41
N GLU A 66 15.91 21.60 -5.19
CA GLU A 66 16.33 20.69 -6.27
C GLU A 66 15.22 20.52 -7.32
N SER A 67 15.57 20.77 -8.58
CA SER A 67 14.63 20.79 -9.70
C SER A 67 14.28 19.37 -10.14
N ASP A 68 15.26 18.46 -10.16
CA ASP A 68 15.03 17.06 -10.47
C ASP A 68 14.21 16.38 -9.37
N GLY A 69 12.99 15.98 -9.72
CA GLY A 69 12.04 15.42 -8.76
C GLY A 69 12.50 14.10 -8.14
N TRP A 70 13.18 13.26 -8.91
CA TRP A 70 13.67 11.97 -8.44
C TRP A 70 14.83 12.16 -7.44
N MET A 71 15.82 12.96 -7.81
CA MET A 71 16.97 13.34 -7.00
C MET A 71 16.50 13.96 -5.69
N ARG A 72 15.58 14.94 -5.74
CA ARG A 72 15.00 15.56 -4.55
C ARG A 72 14.40 14.54 -3.58
N VAL A 73 13.66 13.56 -4.10
CA VAL A 73 13.06 12.50 -3.27
C VAL A 73 14.14 11.62 -2.64
N GLN A 74 15.19 11.25 -3.38
CA GLN A 74 16.28 10.45 -2.81
C GLN A 74 17.09 11.24 -1.78
N LEU A 75 17.39 12.51 -2.04
CA LEU A 75 18.04 13.39 -1.07
C LEU A 75 17.22 13.53 0.22
N ALA A 76 15.89 13.64 0.13
CA ALA A 76 15.01 13.66 1.30
C ALA A 76 15.06 12.33 2.10
N ARG A 77 15.22 11.18 1.43
CA ARG A 77 15.42 9.87 2.08
C ARG A 77 16.76 9.83 2.82
N VAL A 78 17.84 10.32 2.22
CA VAL A 78 19.16 10.42 2.87
C VAL A 78 19.11 11.39 4.05
N PHE A 79 18.47 12.56 3.89
CA PHE A 79 18.24 13.54 4.95
C PHE A 79 17.53 12.92 6.14
N ARG A 80 16.47 12.12 5.91
CA ARG A 80 15.78 11.41 6.99
C ARG A 80 16.75 10.54 7.80
N LYS A 81 17.64 9.79 7.15
CA LYS A 81 18.56 8.86 7.84
C LYS A 81 19.62 9.59 8.66
N TYR A 82 20.21 10.65 8.11
CA TYR A 82 21.29 11.39 8.79
C TYR A 82 20.83 12.47 9.75
N VAL A 83 19.69 13.11 9.48
CA VAL A 83 19.30 14.36 10.14
C VAL A 83 18.05 14.21 11.00
N SER A 84 17.03 13.50 10.50
CA SER A 84 15.71 13.46 11.15
C SER A 84 15.00 12.12 11.02
N PRO A 85 15.49 11.05 11.69
CA PRO A 85 14.94 9.70 11.53
C PRO A 85 13.48 9.57 11.97
N LYS A 86 13.06 10.44 12.89
CA LYS A 86 11.69 10.51 13.45
C LYS A 86 10.71 11.30 12.56
N THR A 87 11.19 12.08 11.59
CA THR A 87 10.30 12.80 10.67
C THR A 87 9.91 11.87 9.51
N PRO A 88 8.61 11.68 9.22
CA PRO A 88 8.17 10.88 8.10
C PRO A 88 8.75 11.38 6.77
N VAL A 89 9.26 10.47 5.95
CA VAL A 89 9.84 10.86 4.65
C VAL A 89 8.79 11.48 3.72
N GLU A 90 7.53 11.05 3.80
CA GLU A 90 6.43 11.64 3.02
C GLU A 90 6.17 13.11 3.36
N MET A 91 6.49 13.54 4.59
CA MET A 91 6.46 14.96 4.93
C MET A 91 7.65 15.69 4.30
N LEU A 92 8.85 15.13 4.41
CA LEU A 92 10.09 15.73 3.90
C LEU A 92 10.07 15.92 2.36
N LYS A 93 9.35 15.07 1.62
CA LYS A 93 9.20 15.19 0.16
C LYS A 93 8.34 16.40 -0.27
N LYS A 94 7.52 16.97 0.62
CA LYS A 94 6.63 18.10 0.30
C LYS A 94 7.43 19.41 0.26
N LYS A 95 8.05 19.72 -0.88
CA LYS A 95 8.92 20.90 -1.04
C LYS A 95 8.28 22.22 -0.60
N THR A 96 6.99 22.40 -0.83
CA THR A 96 6.23 23.61 -0.44
C THR A 96 6.09 23.78 1.07
N LYS A 97 6.31 22.72 1.85
CA LYS A 97 6.23 22.71 3.32
C LYS A 97 7.60 22.72 4.00
N ALA A 98 8.71 22.85 3.26
CA ALA A 98 10.04 22.79 3.84
C ALA A 98 10.25 23.82 4.97
N ALA A 99 9.81 25.07 4.77
CA ALA A 99 9.89 26.12 5.79
C ALA A 99 9.07 25.79 7.05
N GLU A 100 7.84 25.29 6.87
CA GLU A 100 6.95 24.86 7.95
C GLU A 100 7.57 23.70 8.76
N ILE A 101 8.13 22.71 8.06
CA ILE A 101 8.80 21.56 8.68
C ILE A 101 10.02 22.01 9.49
N CYS A 102 10.84 22.91 8.93
CA CYS A 102 11.97 23.50 9.65
C CYS A 102 11.53 24.24 10.91
N HIS A 103 10.43 24.99 10.85
CA HIS A 103 9.89 25.70 12.01
C HIS A 103 9.39 24.75 13.11
N GLN A 104 8.60 23.73 12.73
CA GLN A 104 7.96 22.81 13.69
C GLN A 104 8.93 21.76 14.25
N PHE A 105 9.83 21.22 13.41
CA PHE A 105 10.66 20.06 13.74
C PHE A 105 12.16 20.34 13.75
N GLY A 106 12.61 21.51 13.25
CA GLY A 106 14.02 21.82 13.08
C GLY A 106 14.85 21.76 14.36
N LYS A 107 14.23 22.04 15.52
CA LYS A 107 14.88 21.90 16.84
C LYS A 107 15.29 20.45 17.17
N ARG A 108 14.66 19.47 16.51
CA ARG A 108 14.95 18.03 16.66
C ARG A 108 15.87 17.49 15.57
N PHE A 109 16.32 18.34 14.65
CA PHE A 109 17.27 17.92 13.62
C PHE A 109 18.64 17.73 14.26
N ARG A 110 19.36 16.69 13.83
CA ARG A 110 20.77 16.54 14.17
C ARG A 110 21.52 17.80 13.72
N PRO A 111 22.38 18.40 14.56
CA PRO A 111 23.19 19.55 14.17
C PRO A 111 24.02 19.29 12.91
N ILE A 112 24.23 20.32 12.09
CA ILE A 112 24.86 20.15 10.77
C ILE A 112 26.31 19.65 10.87
N HIS A 113 27.05 20.06 11.90
CA HIS A 113 28.44 19.60 12.11
C HIS A 113 28.51 18.11 12.42
N ASP A 114 27.59 17.58 13.23
CA ASP A 114 27.50 16.13 13.50
C ASP A 114 27.13 15.36 12.23
N VAL A 115 26.28 15.93 11.37
CA VAL A 115 25.93 15.34 10.07
C VAL A 115 27.14 15.32 9.15
N GLN A 116 27.90 16.41 9.08
CA GLN A 116 29.12 16.53 8.28
C GLN A 116 30.17 15.50 8.71
N VAL A 117 30.45 15.41 10.02
CA VAL A 117 31.39 14.42 10.57
C VAL A 117 30.91 13.00 10.27
N ALA A 118 29.68 12.66 10.63
CA ALA A 118 29.15 11.32 10.44
C ALA A 118 29.15 10.90 8.97
N PHE A 119 28.72 11.77 8.06
CA PHE A 119 28.68 11.47 6.62
C PHE A 119 30.09 11.30 6.04
N ALA A 120 31.08 12.09 6.49
CA ALA A 120 32.45 11.99 6.00
C ALA A 120 33.16 10.69 6.40
N THR A 121 32.70 9.99 7.46
CA THR A 121 33.27 8.69 7.86
C THR A 121 32.85 7.53 6.95
N ARG A 122 31.91 7.74 6.03
CA ARG A 122 31.35 6.70 5.16
C ARG A 122 31.89 6.82 3.73
N PRO A 123 32.13 5.69 3.04
CA PRO A 123 32.56 5.72 1.65
C PRO A 123 31.44 6.22 0.73
N ILE A 124 31.81 6.61 -0.51
CA ILE A 124 30.85 6.94 -1.56
C ILE A 124 31.16 6.05 -2.79
N PRO A 125 30.27 5.11 -3.14
CA PRO A 125 28.99 4.82 -2.50
C PRO A 125 29.13 4.13 -1.12
N ASP A 126 28.16 4.36 -0.24
CA ASP A 126 28.01 3.63 1.03
C ASP A 126 27.08 2.45 0.79
N GLU A 127 27.63 1.24 0.59
CA GLU A 127 26.87 0.04 0.26
C GLU A 127 25.73 -0.25 1.24
N ALA A 128 25.97 -0.06 2.54
CA ALA A 128 24.97 -0.30 3.57
C ALA A 128 23.80 0.68 3.44
N LEU A 129 24.08 1.94 3.16
CA LEU A 129 23.04 2.93 2.91
C LEU A 129 22.32 2.67 1.59
N CYS A 130 23.05 2.30 0.54
CA CYS A 130 22.47 1.94 -0.76
C CYS A 130 21.48 0.79 -0.64
N ALA A 131 21.84 -0.29 0.08
CA ALA A 131 20.94 -1.42 0.36
C ALA A 131 19.69 -0.97 1.13
N VAL A 132 19.87 -0.16 2.18
CA VAL A 132 18.73 0.38 2.96
C VAL A 132 17.81 1.25 2.11
N LEU A 133 18.35 2.03 1.17
CA LEU A 133 17.54 2.85 0.27
C LEU A 133 16.81 2.00 -0.79
N TRP A 134 17.45 0.93 -1.26
CA TRP A 134 16.90 -0.03 -2.22
C TRP A 134 15.63 -0.70 -1.70
N GLU A 135 15.56 -1.03 -0.40
CA GLU A 135 14.33 -1.56 0.22
C GLU A 135 13.11 -0.62 0.14
N TYR A 136 13.32 0.68 -0.14
CA TYR A 136 12.23 1.64 -0.35
C TYR A 136 11.94 1.89 -1.83
N ARG A 137 12.64 1.25 -2.76
CA ARG A 137 12.44 1.41 -4.21
C ARG A 137 11.02 1.00 -4.61
N ASP A 138 10.60 -0.18 -4.16
CA ASP A 138 9.35 -0.82 -4.63
C ASP A 138 8.27 -0.89 -3.54
N ARG A 139 8.40 -0.09 -2.47
CA ARG A 139 7.37 -0.04 -1.42
C ARG A 139 6.06 0.50 -1.99
N GLY A 140 5.01 -0.30 -1.89
CA GLY A 140 3.68 -0.04 -2.45
C GLY A 140 3.41 -0.73 -3.79
N GLN A 141 4.46 -1.10 -4.53
CA GLN A 141 4.31 -1.77 -5.83
C GLN A 141 3.58 -3.10 -5.73
N LYS A 142 3.89 -3.93 -4.72
CA LYS A 142 3.24 -5.22 -4.51
C LYS A 142 1.71 -5.13 -4.36
N GLY A 143 1.22 -4.03 -3.77
CA GLY A 143 -0.22 -3.77 -3.65
C GLY A 143 -0.86 -3.40 -4.99
N TYR A 144 -0.15 -2.63 -5.83
CA TYR A 144 -0.60 -2.30 -7.19
C TYR A 144 -0.55 -3.51 -8.12
N ASP A 145 0.51 -4.34 -8.01
CA ASP A 145 0.62 -5.58 -8.77
C ASP A 145 -0.54 -6.53 -8.45
N LEU A 146 -1.01 -6.54 -7.20
CA LEU A 146 -2.16 -7.33 -6.77
C LEU A 146 -3.46 -6.88 -7.47
N THR A 147 -3.77 -5.57 -7.44
CA THR A 147 -4.98 -5.05 -8.09
C THR A 147 -4.91 -5.21 -9.60
N GLU A 148 -3.77 -4.94 -10.24
CA GLU A 148 -3.58 -5.11 -11.68
C GLU A 148 -3.81 -6.57 -12.12
N ARG A 149 -3.24 -7.54 -11.39
CA ARG A 149 -3.46 -8.97 -11.65
C ARG A 149 -4.92 -9.36 -11.47
N PHE A 150 -5.56 -8.89 -10.39
CA PHE A 150 -6.98 -9.13 -10.17
C PHE A 150 -7.82 -8.58 -11.33
N PHE A 151 -7.52 -7.37 -11.82
CA PHE A 151 -8.29 -6.73 -12.88
C PHE A 151 -8.21 -7.51 -14.18
N ARG A 152 -7.00 -7.98 -14.53
CA ARG A 152 -6.81 -8.85 -15.70
C ARG A 152 -7.61 -10.15 -15.58
N MET A 153 -7.46 -10.87 -14.46
CA MET A 153 -8.19 -12.13 -14.23
C MET A 153 -9.70 -11.92 -14.25
N PHE A 154 -10.19 -10.84 -13.64
CA PHE A 154 -11.60 -10.51 -13.60
C PHE A 154 -12.16 -10.26 -15.01
N ARG A 155 -11.47 -9.48 -15.85
CA ARG A 155 -11.90 -9.18 -17.21
C ARG A 155 -11.91 -10.43 -18.11
N GLU A 156 -10.94 -11.32 -17.93
CA GLU A 156 -10.90 -12.60 -18.63
C GLU A 156 -12.09 -13.50 -18.22
N GLN A 157 -12.42 -13.54 -16.92
CA GLN A 157 -13.50 -14.38 -16.39
C GLN A 157 -14.90 -13.79 -16.61
N PHE A 158 -15.03 -12.46 -16.60
CA PHE A 158 -16.30 -11.74 -16.68
C PHE A 158 -16.27 -10.63 -17.75
N PRO A 159 -16.13 -10.98 -19.04
CA PRO A 159 -15.96 -9.99 -20.12
C PRO A 159 -17.20 -9.10 -20.36
N LYS A 160 -18.32 -9.39 -19.69
CA LYS A 160 -19.58 -8.63 -19.77
C LYS A 160 -19.79 -7.67 -18.61
N LEU A 161 -18.91 -7.67 -17.60
CA LEU A 161 -19.00 -6.79 -16.45
C LEU A 161 -17.90 -5.73 -16.54
N ASP A 162 -18.23 -4.54 -16.05
CA ASP A 162 -17.27 -3.45 -15.98
C ASP A 162 -16.55 -3.49 -14.63
N LEU A 163 -15.25 -3.26 -14.65
CA LEU A 163 -14.41 -3.15 -13.46
C LEU A 163 -13.69 -1.80 -13.49
N SER A 164 -13.97 -0.95 -12.50
CA SER A 164 -13.34 0.36 -12.34
C SER A 164 -12.48 0.41 -11.09
N GLY A 165 -11.36 1.13 -11.17
CA GLY A 165 -10.41 1.33 -10.08
C GLY A 165 -9.03 1.74 -10.61
N PRO A 166 -8.13 2.26 -9.76
CA PRO A 166 -6.77 2.56 -10.18
C PRO A 166 -5.99 1.27 -10.48
N GLU A 167 -5.54 1.11 -11.72
CA GLU A 167 -4.67 -0.01 -12.13
C GLU A 167 -3.22 0.14 -11.65
N ARG A 168 -2.82 1.32 -11.16
CA ARG A 168 -1.46 1.68 -10.71
C ARG A 168 -1.53 2.67 -9.53
N ALA A 169 -0.52 3.53 -9.38
CA ALA A 169 -0.50 4.69 -8.46
C ALA A 169 -1.53 5.79 -8.84
N GLY A 170 -2.78 5.40 -9.06
CA GLY A 170 -3.92 6.29 -9.25
C GLY A 170 -4.61 6.60 -7.93
N ARG A 171 -5.55 7.56 -7.97
CA ARG A 171 -6.39 7.90 -6.82
C ARG A 171 -7.46 6.82 -6.65
N ASP A 172 -7.64 6.36 -5.42
CA ASP A 172 -8.73 5.44 -5.04
C ASP A 172 -10.09 6.03 -5.42
N ILE A 173 -11.07 5.14 -5.64
CA ILE A 173 -12.45 5.56 -5.88
C ILE A 173 -13.03 6.07 -4.56
N LEU A 174 -13.50 7.31 -4.53
CA LEU A 174 -14.21 7.82 -3.37
C LEU A 174 -15.68 7.43 -3.42
N LEU A 175 -16.15 6.69 -2.43
CA LEU A 175 -17.54 6.23 -2.40
C LEU A 175 -18.55 7.37 -2.33
N GLY A 176 -18.18 8.56 -1.83
CA GLY A 176 -19.03 9.74 -1.88
C GLY A 176 -19.22 10.34 -3.27
N GLU A 177 -18.27 10.12 -4.19
CA GLU A 177 -18.38 10.55 -5.59
C GLU A 177 -19.29 9.58 -6.38
N VAL A 178 -19.40 8.33 -5.93
CA VAL A 178 -20.15 7.26 -6.61
C VAL A 178 -21.56 7.10 -6.04
N PHE A 179 -21.72 7.16 -4.72
CA PHE A 179 -22.97 6.91 -4.03
C PHE A 179 -23.55 8.21 -3.45
N PRO A 180 -24.74 8.66 -3.91
CA PRO A 180 -25.35 9.88 -3.41
C PRO A 180 -25.65 9.81 -1.90
N SER A 181 -25.24 10.86 -1.19
CA SER A 181 -25.39 10.98 0.27
C SER A 181 -24.73 9.83 1.04
N TYR A 182 -23.61 9.32 0.54
CA TYR A 182 -22.83 8.32 1.26
C TYR A 182 -22.31 8.89 2.60
N PRO A 183 -22.42 8.18 3.74
CA PRO A 183 -22.18 8.75 5.07
C PRO A 183 -20.77 9.32 5.26
N LYS A 184 -19.79 8.69 4.64
CA LYS A 184 -18.38 9.09 4.68
C LYS A 184 -17.88 9.34 3.26
N SER A 185 -18.04 10.57 2.78
CA SER A 185 -17.82 10.90 1.37
C SER A 185 -16.39 10.64 0.89
N ASP A 186 -15.42 10.68 1.80
CA ASP A 186 -14.00 10.44 1.55
C ASP A 186 -13.57 8.98 1.70
N ARG A 187 -14.51 8.03 1.88
CA ARG A 187 -14.21 6.59 1.98
C ARG A 187 -13.58 6.10 0.66
N PRO A 188 -12.29 5.69 0.66
CA PRO A 188 -11.68 5.12 -0.52
C PRO A 188 -12.10 3.65 -0.70
N ALA A 189 -12.25 3.24 -1.94
CA ALA A 189 -12.37 1.86 -2.38
C ALA A 189 -11.37 1.58 -3.51
N ASP A 190 -10.83 0.37 -3.54
CA ASP A 190 -9.81 -0.01 -4.51
C ASP A 190 -10.42 -0.36 -5.87
N PHE A 191 -11.67 -0.88 -5.91
CA PHE A 191 -12.39 -1.13 -7.16
C PHE A 191 -13.90 -1.21 -6.99
N LEU A 192 -14.63 -1.10 -8.12
CA LEU A 192 -16.05 -1.38 -8.24
C LEU A 192 -16.30 -2.36 -9.38
N ILE A 193 -17.25 -3.27 -9.18
CA ILE A 193 -17.76 -4.16 -10.22
C ILE A 193 -19.17 -3.69 -10.60
N CYS A 194 -19.41 -3.47 -11.89
CA CYS A 194 -20.66 -2.98 -12.43
C CYS A 194 -21.21 -3.87 -13.55
N ASP A 195 -22.52 -3.86 -13.71
CA ASP A 195 -23.25 -4.41 -14.85
C ASP A 195 -24.03 -3.26 -15.49
N GLY A 196 -23.42 -2.60 -16.48
CA GLY A 196 -23.86 -1.29 -16.95
C GLY A 196 -23.85 -0.26 -15.81
N GLU A 197 -24.98 0.42 -15.58
CA GLU A 197 -25.11 1.42 -14.51
C GLU A 197 -25.28 0.82 -13.11
N ARG A 198 -25.53 -0.50 -13.01
CA ARG A 198 -25.76 -1.14 -11.72
C ARG A 198 -24.45 -1.56 -11.09
N ILE A 199 -24.12 -0.98 -9.94
CA ILE A 199 -22.98 -1.41 -9.12
C ILE A 199 -23.35 -2.70 -8.37
N LEU A 200 -22.58 -3.76 -8.64
CA LEU A 200 -22.74 -5.08 -8.04
C LEU A 200 -21.92 -5.24 -6.76
N ALA A 201 -20.67 -4.78 -6.76
CA ALA A 201 -19.77 -4.94 -5.62
C ALA A 201 -18.81 -3.77 -5.44
N VAL A 202 -18.44 -3.52 -4.18
CA VAL A 202 -17.32 -2.64 -3.79
C VAL A 202 -16.15 -3.51 -3.32
N GLY A 203 -14.96 -3.22 -3.82
CA GLY A 203 -13.75 -3.98 -3.56
C GLY A 203 -12.73 -3.24 -2.72
N PHE A 204 -12.10 -3.98 -1.81
CA PHE A 204 -10.96 -3.54 -1.01
C PHE A 204 -9.80 -4.53 -1.18
N ALA A 205 -8.64 -4.04 -1.61
CA ALA A 205 -7.48 -4.86 -1.97
C ALA A 205 -6.25 -4.50 -1.12
N ARG A 206 -5.58 -5.53 -0.59
CA ARG A 206 -4.37 -5.38 0.22
C ARG A 206 -3.40 -6.53 0.00
N TYR A 207 -2.12 -6.20 0.00
CA TYR A 207 -1.04 -7.19 0.00
C TYR A 207 -0.30 -7.13 1.34
N ASP A 208 -0.64 -8.04 2.26
CA ASP A 208 0.00 -8.11 3.57
C ASP A 208 1.30 -8.93 3.51
N SER A 209 2.43 -8.23 3.34
CA SER A 209 3.78 -8.85 3.41
C SER A 209 4.14 -9.34 4.81
N ASP A 210 5.12 -10.24 4.90
CA ASP A 210 5.64 -10.77 6.18
C ASP A 210 5.87 -9.65 7.21
N ARG A 211 5.39 -9.90 8.42
CA ARG A 211 5.10 -8.89 9.45
C ARG A 211 6.38 -8.18 9.94
N GLY A 212 6.59 -6.94 9.46
CA GLY A 212 7.60 -6.02 9.97
C GLY A 212 6.99 -4.68 10.42
N GLY A 213 6.29 -4.68 11.57
CA GLY A 213 5.76 -3.47 12.21
C GLY A 213 4.39 -3.65 12.89
N ALA A 214 4.18 -2.91 13.99
CA ALA A 214 2.97 -2.90 14.82
C ALA A 214 1.73 -2.45 14.04
N GLN A 215 0.95 -3.40 13.50
CA GLN A 215 -0.29 -3.09 12.78
C GLN A 215 -1.21 -4.31 12.63
N GLU A 216 -1.19 -5.25 13.59
CA GLU A 216 -2.12 -6.38 13.62
C GLU A 216 -3.49 -5.95 14.18
N ASP A 217 -3.50 -5.17 15.27
CA ASP A 217 -4.74 -4.89 16.02
C ASP A 217 -5.65 -3.80 15.41
N ASP A 218 -5.11 -2.81 14.69
CA ASP A 218 -5.90 -1.66 14.19
C ASP A 218 -6.66 -1.94 12.87
N ARG A 219 -6.35 -3.03 12.15
CA ARG A 219 -6.76 -3.20 10.74
C ARG A 219 -8.08 -3.96 10.57
N THR A 220 -8.31 -5.01 11.34
CA THR A 220 -9.52 -5.87 11.22
C THR A 220 -10.78 -5.14 11.72
N GLY A 221 -10.67 -4.34 12.78
CA GLY A 221 -11.69 -3.39 13.19
C GLY A 221 -12.06 -2.41 12.06
N GLY A 222 -11.06 -1.88 11.37
CA GLY A 222 -11.25 -1.00 10.21
C GLY A 222 -12.00 -1.65 9.04
N TYR A 223 -11.72 -2.92 8.72
CA TYR A 223 -12.44 -3.64 7.65
C TYR A 223 -13.88 -3.98 8.02
N ARG A 224 -14.10 -4.40 9.26
CA ARG A 224 -15.46 -4.64 9.77
C ARG A 224 -16.31 -3.37 9.70
N ASP A 225 -15.77 -2.24 10.13
CA ASP A 225 -16.46 -0.95 10.06
C ASP A 225 -16.73 -0.55 8.61
N CYS A 226 -15.75 -0.76 7.72
CA CYS A 226 -15.89 -0.47 6.30
C CYS A 226 -17.01 -1.30 5.64
N ALA A 227 -16.99 -2.62 5.82
CA ALA A 227 -18.04 -3.50 5.30
C ALA A 227 -19.41 -3.15 5.88
N THR A 228 -19.48 -2.87 7.18
CA THR A 228 -20.71 -2.50 7.87
C THR A 228 -21.28 -1.19 7.32
N GLU A 229 -20.42 -0.19 7.05
CA GLU A 229 -20.80 1.08 6.45
C GLU A 229 -21.42 0.89 5.06
N VAL A 230 -20.71 0.20 4.15
CA VAL A 230 -21.17 -0.06 2.78
C VAL A 230 -22.49 -0.82 2.78
N LEU A 231 -22.60 -1.88 3.57
CA LEU A 231 -23.80 -2.72 3.61
C LEU A 231 -24.98 -2.01 4.28
N ASN A 232 -24.75 -1.14 5.27
CA ASN A 232 -25.80 -0.32 5.85
C ASN A 232 -26.35 0.71 4.86
N TYR A 233 -25.47 1.35 4.09
CA TYR A 233 -25.88 2.24 3.01
C TYR A 233 -26.74 1.49 1.99
N ALA A 234 -26.25 0.34 1.51
CA ALA A 234 -26.95 -0.50 0.56
C ALA A 234 -28.33 -0.93 1.07
N ARG A 235 -28.43 -1.34 2.34
CA ARG A 235 -29.70 -1.72 2.97
C ARG A 235 -30.71 -0.57 2.99
N ARG A 236 -30.29 0.65 3.36
CA ARG A 236 -31.18 1.83 3.38
C ARG A 236 -31.68 2.20 1.97
N ARG A 237 -30.86 1.98 0.95
CA ARG A 237 -31.19 2.24 -0.46
C ARG A 237 -31.80 1.03 -1.18
N LYS A 238 -32.05 -0.09 -0.47
CA LYS A 238 -32.53 -1.37 -1.02
C LYS A 238 -31.68 -1.88 -2.21
N MET A 239 -30.37 -1.65 -2.14
CA MET A 239 -29.42 -2.07 -3.17
C MET A 239 -28.86 -3.46 -2.82
N PRO A 240 -28.79 -4.39 -3.78
CA PRO A 240 -28.19 -5.69 -3.56
C PRO A 240 -26.65 -5.67 -3.59
N LEU A 241 -26.03 -4.56 -3.18
CA LEU A 241 -24.58 -4.34 -3.20
C LEU A 241 -23.81 -5.35 -2.33
N LYS A 242 -22.72 -5.89 -2.88
CA LYS A 242 -21.79 -6.80 -2.22
C LYS A 242 -20.48 -6.09 -1.83
N VAL A 243 -19.68 -6.74 -0.99
CA VAL A 243 -18.34 -6.30 -0.60
C VAL A 243 -17.34 -7.42 -0.86
N ILE A 244 -16.22 -7.10 -1.51
CA ILE A 244 -15.12 -8.03 -1.77
C ILE A 244 -13.88 -7.54 -1.02
N PHE A 245 -13.24 -8.43 -0.28
CA PHE A 245 -11.89 -8.22 0.25
C PHE A 245 -10.92 -9.13 -0.49
N LEU A 246 -9.95 -8.52 -1.17
CA LEU A 246 -8.85 -9.20 -1.85
C LEU A 246 -7.59 -9.09 -0.97
N ASN A 247 -7.12 -10.22 -0.43
CA ASN A 247 -5.83 -10.29 0.26
C ASN A 247 -5.05 -11.51 -0.24
N ASP A 248 -3.79 -11.32 -0.61
CA ASP A 248 -2.96 -12.37 -1.23
C ASP A 248 -1.55 -12.45 -0.63
N GLY A 249 -1.32 -11.75 0.48
CA GLY A 249 -0.01 -11.66 1.11
C GLY A 249 0.31 -12.84 2.05
N PRO A 250 1.60 -13.14 2.28
CA PRO A 250 2.01 -14.19 3.20
C PRO A 250 1.61 -13.96 4.66
N GLY A 251 1.26 -12.72 5.03
CA GLY A 251 0.69 -12.39 6.34
C GLY A 251 -0.56 -13.18 6.68
N LEU A 252 -1.32 -13.67 5.68
CA LEU A 252 -2.46 -14.57 5.88
C LEU A 252 -2.06 -15.91 6.55
N LEU A 253 -0.83 -16.38 6.31
CA LEU A 253 -0.32 -17.61 6.93
C LEU A 253 0.20 -17.39 8.34
N LEU A 254 0.23 -16.14 8.81
CA LEU A 254 0.80 -15.75 10.09
C LEU A 254 -0.31 -15.32 11.06
N GLY A 255 -0.25 -15.84 12.30
CA GLY A 255 -1.10 -15.40 13.40
C GLY A 255 -2.61 -15.59 13.16
N SER A 256 -3.42 -14.61 13.59
CA SER A 256 -4.89 -14.66 13.52
C SER A 256 -5.49 -14.16 12.21
N MET A 257 -4.70 -13.61 11.29
CA MET A 257 -5.22 -12.83 10.16
C MET A 257 -6.20 -13.63 9.29
N TRP A 258 -5.90 -14.92 9.05
CA TRP A 258 -6.84 -15.81 8.34
C TRP A 258 -8.19 -15.92 9.06
N ASP A 259 -8.17 -16.09 10.38
CA ASP A 259 -9.37 -16.22 11.21
C ASP A 259 -10.17 -14.92 11.24
N ASP A 260 -9.49 -13.77 11.26
CA ASP A 260 -10.14 -12.47 11.23
C ASP A 260 -10.89 -12.24 9.91
N TYR A 261 -10.29 -12.64 8.79
CA TYR A 261 -10.91 -12.60 7.46
C TYR A 261 -12.05 -13.63 7.32
N ASP A 262 -11.91 -14.83 7.86
CA ASP A 262 -12.99 -15.81 7.92
C ASP A 262 -14.18 -15.27 8.74
N HIS A 263 -13.90 -14.67 9.90
CA HIS A 263 -14.93 -14.02 10.70
C HIS A 263 -15.61 -12.88 9.94
N LEU A 264 -14.83 -12.05 9.25
CA LEU A 264 -15.32 -10.94 8.42
C LEU A 264 -16.28 -11.42 7.33
N GLU A 265 -15.96 -12.51 6.63
CA GLU A 265 -16.84 -13.12 5.62
C GLU A 265 -18.15 -13.62 6.25
N ARG A 266 -18.04 -14.32 7.39
CA ARG A 266 -19.18 -14.93 8.11
C ARG A 266 -20.13 -13.90 8.73
N MET A 267 -19.71 -12.66 8.95
CA MET A 267 -20.57 -11.62 9.52
C MET A 267 -21.81 -11.31 8.66
N ARG A 268 -21.70 -11.42 7.34
CA ARG A 268 -22.81 -11.18 6.39
C ARG A 268 -22.73 -12.18 5.23
N PRO A 269 -23.16 -13.44 5.46
CA PRO A 269 -23.08 -14.50 4.46
C PRO A 269 -23.76 -14.09 3.14
N GLY A 270 -23.10 -14.36 2.01
CA GLY A 270 -23.60 -13.99 0.68
C GLY A 270 -23.56 -12.50 0.35
N ARG A 271 -23.02 -11.64 1.24
CA ARG A 271 -22.83 -10.20 1.00
C ARG A 271 -21.37 -9.79 1.04
N ILE A 272 -20.56 -10.50 1.83
CA ILE A 272 -19.11 -10.31 1.92
C ILE A 272 -18.45 -11.55 1.30
N LEU A 273 -17.44 -11.34 0.49
CA LEU A 273 -16.57 -12.39 -0.03
C LEU A 273 -15.12 -11.99 0.24
N VAL A 274 -14.37 -12.87 0.87
CA VAL A 274 -12.93 -12.73 1.06
C VAL A 274 -12.23 -13.72 0.15
N LEU A 275 -11.25 -13.25 -0.62
CA LEU A 275 -10.54 -14.09 -1.57
C LEU A 275 -9.09 -13.66 -1.74
N THR A 276 -8.27 -14.60 -2.19
CA THR A 276 -6.94 -14.38 -2.74
C THR A 276 -7.00 -14.37 -4.26
N LEU A 277 -5.90 -14.03 -4.97
CA LEU A 277 -5.89 -14.13 -6.44
C LEU A 277 -6.19 -15.55 -6.92
N ARG A 278 -5.63 -16.56 -6.25
CA ARG A 278 -5.81 -17.97 -6.62
C ARG A 278 -7.23 -18.47 -6.37
N MET A 279 -7.99 -17.82 -5.49
CA MET A 279 -9.39 -18.14 -5.23
C MET A 279 -10.37 -17.50 -6.22
N VAL A 280 -9.95 -16.52 -7.03
CA VAL A 280 -10.84 -15.81 -7.99
C VAL A 280 -11.60 -16.77 -8.92
N PRO A 281 -10.96 -17.75 -9.57
CA PRO A 281 -11.65 -18.63 -10.52
C PRO A 281 -12.72 -19.52 -9.87
N GLU A 282 -12.53 -19.87 -8.59
CA GLU A 282 -13.40 -20.81 -7.88
C GLU A 282 -14.52 -20.09 -7.11
N ARG A 283 -14.21 -18.98 -6.45
CA ARG A 283 -15.10 -18.36 -5.45
C ARG A 283 -15.87 -17.16 -5.97
N LEU A 284 -15.25 -16.35 -6.82
CA LEU A 284 -15.94 -15.21 -7.42
C LEU A 284 -16.73 -15.72 -8.63
N THR A 285 -18.05 -15.72 -8.53
CA THR A 285 -18.94 -16.25 -9.58
C THR A 285 -20.00 -15.22 -9.98
N MET A 286 -20.51 -15.35 -11.22
CA MET A 286 -21.62 -14.53 -11.69
C MET A 286 -22.87 -14.72 -10.82
N GLU A 287 -23.12 -15.95 -10.38
CA GLU A 287 -24.23 -16.30 -9.48
C GLU A 287 -24.12 -15.51 -8.18
N TRP A 288 -22.95 -15.50 -7.54
CA TRP A 288 -22.73 -14.76 -6.29
C TRP A 288 -22.86 -13.23 -6.47
N LEU A 289 -22.29 -12.70 -7.57
CA LEU A 289 -22.32 -11.26 -7.88
C LEU A 289 -23.75 -10.74 -8.11
N LYS A 290 -24.62 -11.56 -8.71
CA LYS A 290 -25.99 -11.16 -9.08
C LYS A 290 -27.07 -11.58 -8.07
N SER A 291 -26.71 -12.33 -7.03
CA SER A 291 -27.61 -12.85 -5.99
C SER A 291 -28.13 -11.79 -5.00
#